data_AF-A0A3R7UN52-F1
#
_entry.id   AF-A0A3R7UN52-F1
#
_cell.length_a   1.000
_cell.length_b   1.000
_cell.length_c   1.000
_cell.angle_alpha   90.00
_cell.angle_beta   90.00
_cell.angle_gamma   90.00
#
_symmetry.space_group_name_H-M   'P 1'
#
loop_
_entity.id
_entity.type
_entity.pdbx_description
1 polymer ?
#
loop_
_entity_poly.entity_id
_entity_poly.type
_entity_poly.pdbx_seq_one_letter_code
_entity_poly.pdbx_strand_id
1 'polypeptide(L)'
;MNEVAILKEKLDKLDNQKWDFKSVIDSVNAKTKDIKYNDVPSNIYMSVQSLAEDNGISEDDMEWKVKEVREAVNALESAIYDLVEPFEDKLRDIENEHDELEWEIEEKEEMSC
;
A
#
# COMPACT_ATOMS: atom_id res chain seq x y z
N MET A 1 33.83 15.57 17.95
CA MET A 1 32.41 15.35 18.34
C MET A 1 32.36 14.12 19.22
N ASN A 2 31.54 14.14 20.28
CA ASN A 2 31.28 12.96 21.09
C ASN A 2 30.56 11.92 20.22
N GLU A 3 30.99 10.67 20.24
CA GLU A 3 30.44 9.57 19.44
C GLU A 3 28.93 9.41 19.67
N VAL A 4 28.49 9.48 20.93
CA VAL A 4 27.07 9.45 21.31
C VAL A 4 26.28 10.60 20.68
N ALA A 5 26.87 11.79 20.55
CA ALA A 5 26.20 12.93 19.92
C ALA A 5 25.98 12.71 18.41
N ILE A 6 26.88 12.00 17.74
CA ILE A 6 26.73 11.62 16.33
C ILE A 6 25.61 10.58 16.18
N LEU A 7 25.52 9.62 17.10
CA LEU A 7 24.46 8.60 17.09
C LEU A 7 23.08 9.24 17.34
N LYS A 8 22.97 10.16 18.30
CA LYS A 8 21.72 10.90 18.54
C LYS A 8 21.26 11.71 17.32
N GLU A 9 22.19 12.36 16.61
CA GLU A 9 21.85 13.07 15.37
C GLU A 9 21.35 12.11 14.27
N LYS A 10 21.85 10.87 14.23
CA LYS A 10 21.35 9.85 13.30
C LYS A 10 19.97 9.35 13.73
N LEU A 11 19.73 9.16 15.02
CA LEU A 11 18.43 8.75 15.56
C LEU A 11 17.35 9.77 15.20
N ASP A 12 17.62 11.07 15.40
CA ASP A 12 16.73 12.16 15.02
C ASP A 12 16.40 12.14 13.51
N LYS A 13 17.36 11.75 12.65
CA LYS A 13 17.12 11.61 11.21
C LYS A 13 16.21 10.43 10.90
N LEU A 14 16.41 9.29 11.56
CA LEU A 14 15.55 8.11 11.40
C LEU A 14 14.11 8.40 11.87
N ASP A 15 13.94 9.18 12.94
CA ASP A 15 12.62 9.63 13.40
C ASP A 15 11.91 10.47 12.34
N ASN A 16 12.60 11.46 11.77
CA ASN A 16 12.02 12.26 10.68
C ASN A 16 11.66 11.37 9.48
N GLN A 17 12.53 10.42 9.11
CA GLN A 17 12.26 9.48 8.02
C GLN A 17 11.05 8.59 8.30
N LYS A 18 10.86 8.10 9.54
CA LYS A 18 9.67 7.32 9.95
C LYS A 18 8.40 8.14 9.74
N TRP A 19 8.39 9.41 10.15
CA TRP A 19 7.25 10.30 9.96
C TRP A 19 6.95 10.56 8.48
N ASP A 20 7.98 10.85 7.69
CA ASP A 20 7.83 11.07 6.25
C ASP A 20 7.27 9.82 5.55
N PHE A 21 7.78 8.63 5.88
CA PHE A 21 7.30 7.37 5.29
C PHE A 21 5.86 7.04 5.66
N LYS A 22 5.44 7.31 6.90
CA LYS A 22 4.03 7.17 7.30
C LYS A 22 3.11 8.04 6.44
N SER A 23 3.51 9.29 6.16
CA SER A 23 2.76 10.18 5.27
C SER A 23 2.72 9.69 3.81
N VAL A 24 3.82 9.11 3.33
CA VAL A 24 3.88 8.49 2.00
C VAL A 24 2.94 7.28 1.92
N ILE A 25 2.95 6.40 2.92
CA ILE A 25 2.06 5.23 3.00
C ILE A 25 0.59 5.68 2.97
N ASP A 26 0.23 6.71 3.74
CA ASP A 26 -1.12 7.28 3.71
C ASP A 26 -1.51 7.77 2.31
N SER A 27 -0.57 8.42 1.61
CA SER A 27 -0.78 8.91 0.25
C SER A 27 -0.95 7.77 -0.76
N VAL A 28 -0.16 6.70 -0.63
CA VAL A 28 -0.28 5.49 -1.45
C VAL A 28 -1.63 4.84 -1.21
N ASN A 29 -2.02 4.63 0.04
CA ASN A 29 -3.32 4.07 0.42
C ASN A 29 -4.50 4.93 -0.04
N ALA A 30 -4.35 6.25 -0.05
CA ALA A 30 -5.35 7.14 -0.63
C ALA A 30 -5.47 6.92 -2.14
N LYS A 31 -4.33 6.78 -2.84
CA LYS A 31 -4.31 6.59 -4.29
C LYS A 31 -4.85 5.23 -4.72
N THR A 32 -4.52 4.15 -4.00
CA THR A 32 -4.98 2.80 -4.34
C THR A 32 -6.51 2.67 -4.24
N LYS A 33 -7.16 3.45 -3.36
CA LYS A 33 -8.63 3.50 -3.24
C LYS A 33 -9.33 4.02 -4.50
N ASP A 34 -8.64 4.72 -5.41
CA ASP A 34 -9.23 5.18 -6.67
C ASP A 34 -9.83 4.02 -7.50
N ILE A 35 -9.30 2.80 -7.37
CA ILE A 35 -9.81 1.63 -8.11
C ILE A 35 -11.27 1.31 -7.80
N LYS A 36 -11.73 1.57 -6.56
CA LYS A 36 -13.13 1.34 -6.16
C LYS A 36 -14.13 2.21 -6.91
N TYR A 37 -13.66 3.33 -7.43
CA TYR A 37 -14.46 4.30 -8.18
C TYR A 37 -14.27 4.14 -9.69
N ASN A 38 -13.50 3.16 -10.14
CA ASN A 38 -13.34 2.87 -11.55
C ASN A 38 -14.56 2.10 -12.08
N ASP A 39 -15.39 2.80 -12.84
CA ASP A 39 -16.62 2.30 -13.44
C ASP A 39 -16.40 1.73 -14.86
N VAL A 40 -15.19 1.78 -15.40
CA VAL A 40 -14.90 1.29 -16.76
C VAL A 40 -15.28 -0.18 -16.93
N PRO A 41 -14.92 -1.12 -16.03
CA PRO A 41 -15.29 -2.52 -16.19
C PRO A 41 -16.81 -2.71 -16.20
N SER A 42 -17.54 -2.00 -15.33
CA SER A 42 -19.00 -2.09 -15.25
C SER A 42 -19.68 -1.51 -16.47
N ASN A 43 -19.23 -0.35 -16.93
CA ASN A 43 -19.72 0.26 -18.16
C ASN A 43 -19.53 -0.66 -19.36
N ILE A 44 -18.40 -1.38 -19.44
CA ILE A 44 -18.14 -2.36 -20.51
C ILE A 44 -19.10 -3.55 -20.43
N TYR A 45 -19.16 -4.27 -19.28
CA TYR A 45 -19.97 -5.47 -19.23
C TYR A 45 -21.47 -5.18 -19.38
N MET A 46 -21.96 -4.03 -18.87
CA MET A 46 -23.36 -3.61 -19.06
C MET A 46 -23.66 -3.34 -20.53
N SER A 47 -22.76 -2.65 -21.24
CA SER A 47 -22.92 -2.40 -22.68
C SER A 47 -22.93 -3.70 -23.49
N VAL A 48 -22.08 -4.66 -23.12
CA VAL A 48 -22.05 -5.99 -23.76
C VAL A 48 -23.33 -6.78 -23.46
N GLN A 49 -23.86 -6.72 -22.23
CA GLN A 49 -25.15 -7.34 -21.89
C GLN A 49 -26.29 -6.74 -22.74
N SER A 50 -26.37 -5.41 -22.89
CA SER A 50 -27.39 -4.79 -23.75
C SER A 50 -27.27 -5.23 -25.21
N LEU A 51 -26.05 -5.33 -25.75
CA LEU A 51 -25.83 -5.86 -27.10
C LEU A 51 -26.23 -7.34 -27.21
N ALA A 52 -26.00 -8.14 -26.17
CA ALA A 52 -26.40 -9.55 -26.13
C ALA A 52 -27.93 -9.67 -26.19
N GLU A 53 -28.65 -8.89 -25.38
CA GLU A 53 -30.11 -8.84 -25.34
C GLU A 53 -30.70 -8.43 -26.69
N ASP A 54 -30.16 -7.38 -27.32
CA ASP A 54 -30.57 -6.91 -28.65
C ASP A 54 -30.40 -7.98 -29.75
N ASN A 55 -29.57 -9.00 -29.49
CA ASN A 55 -29.27 -10.09 -30.41
C ASN A 55 -29.81 -11.46 -29.93
N GLY A 56 -30.74 -11.46 -28.96
CA GLY A 56 -31.48 -12.65 -28.53
C GLY A 56 -30.72 -13.55 -27.56
N ILE A 57 -29.68 -13.05 -26.89
CA ILE A 57 -28.97 -13.71 -25.79
C ILE A 57 -29.52 -13.11 -24.49
N SER A 58 -30.04 -13.95 -23.59
CA SER A 58 -30.63 -13.45 -22.35
C SER A 58 -29.58 -13.01 -21.33
N GLU A 59 -29.99 -12.21 -20.35
CA GLU A 59 -29.12 -11.83 -19.23
C GLU A 59 -28.58 -13.06 -18.48
N ASP A 60 -29.43 -14.08 -18.27
CA ASP A 60 -29.09 -15.35 -17.61
C ASP A 60 -27.98 -16.09 -18.37
N ASP A 61 -27.99 -16.05 -19.71
CA ASP A 61 -26.96 -16.68 -20.55
C ASP A 61 -25.59 -15.98 -20.43
N MET A 62 -25.59 -14.71 -20.01
CA MET A 62 -24.39 -13.87 -19.84
C MET A 62 -23.89 -13.80 -18.40
N GLU A 63 -24.71 -14.18 -17.41
CA GLU A 63 -24.43 -14.00 -15.98
C GLU A 63 -23.05 -14.54 -15.58
N TRP A 64 -22.73 -15.76 -15.99
CA TRP A 64 -21.46 -16.41 -15.67
C TRP A 64 -20.24 -15.66 -16.21
N LYS A 65 -20.34 -15.07 -17.42
CA LYS A 65 -19.27 -14.22 -17.98
C LYS A 65 -19.13 -12.90 -17.26
N VAL A 66 -20.25 -12.27 -16.89
CA VAL A 66 -20.22 -11.05 -16.08
C VAL A 66 -19.60 -11.32 -14.71
N LYS A 67 -19.88 -12.49 -14.12
CA LYS A 67 -19.27 -12.94 -12.87
C LYS A 67 -17.75 -13.11 -13.01
N GLU A 68 -17.27 -13.76 -14.06
CA GLU A 68 -15.82 -13.87 -14.33
C GLU A 68 -15.13 -12.49 -14.40
N VAL A 69 -15.76 -11.51 -15.06
CA VAL A 69 -15.23 -10.14 -15.11
C VAL A 69 -15.19 -9.51 -13.73
N ARG A 70 -16.25 -9.65 -12.93
CA ARG A 70 -16.29 -9.13 -11.55
C ARG A 70 -15.23 -9.76 -10.67
N GLU A 71 -15.00 -11.06 -10.79
CA GLU A 71 -13.93 -11.76 -10.07
C GLU A 71 -12.54 -11.24 -10.46
N ALA A 72 -12.30 -11.00 -11.76
CA ALA A 72 -11.05 -10.40 -12.22
C ALA A 72 -10.85 -8.96 -11.72
N VAL A 73 -11.92 -8.16 -11.66
CA VAL A 73 -11.88 -6.80 -11.10
C VAL A 73 -11.56 -6.84 -9.61
N ASN A 74 -12.16 -7.74 -8.84
CA ASN A 74 -11.86 -7.90 -7.41
C ASN A 74 -10.40 -8.32 -7.20
N ALA A 75 -9.87 -9.21 -8.03
CA ALA A 75 -8.46 -9.62 -7.95
C ALA A 75 -7.52 -8.45 -8.29
N LEU A 76 -7.87 -7.62 -9.28
CA LEU A 76 -7.14 -6.40 -9.60
C LEU A 76 -7.18 -5.38 -8.46
N GLU A 77 -8.35 -5.18 -7.83
CA GLU A 77 -8.51 -4.30 -6.67
C GLU A 77 -7.58 -4.73 -5.52
N SER A 78 -7.56 -6.02 -5.19
CA SER A 78 -6.64 -6.56 -4.17
C SER A 78 -5.18 -6.31 -4.53
N ALA A 79 -4.77 -6.63 -5.77
CA ALA A 79 -3.39 -6.41 -6.22
C ALA A 79 -2.99 -4.93 -6.20
N ILE A 80 -3.93 -4.02 -6.44
CA ILE A 80 -3.68 -2.58 -6.34
C ILE A 80 -3.52 -2.16 -4.88
N TYR A 81 -4.28 -2.73 -3.94
CA TYR A 81 -4.07 -2.46 -2.51
C TYR A 81 -2.71 -2.96 -2.01
N ASP A 82 -2.24 -4.09 -2.52
CA ASP A 82 -0.93 -4.65 -2.15
C ASP A 82 0.26 -3.79 -2.62
N LEU A 83 0.05 -2.79 -3.49
CA LEU A 83 1.11 -1.84 -3.88
C LEU A 83 1.67 -1.02 -2.71
N VAL A 84 1.02 -1.04 -1.54
CA VAL A 84 1.54 -0.41 -0.32
C VAL A 84 2.67 -1.22 0.32
N GLU A 85 2.75 -2.53 0.09
CA GLU A 85 3.66 -3.46 0.77
C GLU A 85 5.14 -3.01 0.72
N PRO A 86 5.71 -2.60 -0.43
CA PRO A 86 7.11 -2.15 -0.48
C PRO A 86 7.40 -0.91 0.39
N PHE A 87 6.39 -0.07 0.64
CA PHE A 87 6.53 1.11 1.49
C PHE A 87 6.48 0.73 2.98
N GLU A 88 5.63 -0.23 3.34
CA GLU A 88 5.57 -0.79 4.69
C GLU A 88 6.84 -1.56 5.05
N ASP A 89 7.38 -2.35 4.12
CA ASP A 89 8.67 -3.01 4.28
C ASP A 89 9.79 -1.99 4.51
N LYS A 90 9.80 -0.90 3.73
CA LYS A 90 10.80 0.14 3.91
C LYS A 90 10.67 0.86 5.24
N LEU A 91 9.45 1.12 5.73
CA LEU A 91 9.23 1.68 7.06
C LEU A 91 9.75 0.73 8.14
N ARG A 92 9.51 -0.58 7.99
CA ARG A 92 10.00 -1.60 8.92
C ARG A 92 11.53 -1.63 8.99
N ASP A 93 12.22 -1.50 7.86
CA ASP A 93 13.69 -1.39 7.84
C ASP A 93 14.18 -0.17 8.62
N ILE A 94 13.53 0.99 8.45
CA ILE A 94 13.87 2.23 9.17
C ILE A 94 13.60 2.07 10.67
N GLU A 95 12.49 1.42 11.03
CA GLU A 95 12.15 1.14 12.44
C GLU A 95 13.18 0.21 13.09
N ASN A 96 13.62 -0.83 12.40
CA ASN A 96 14.67 -1.71 12.91
C ASN A 96 16.00 -0.98 13.09
N GLU A 97 16.41 -0.17 12.11
CA GLU A 97 17.64 0.65 12.21
C GLU A 97 17.55 1.68 13.35
N HIS A 98 16.38 2.27 13.54
CA HIS A 98 16.11 3.18 14.66
C HIS A 98 16.29 2.47 16.00
N ASP A 99 15.64 1.33 16.18
CA ASP A 99 15.67 0.60 17.44
C ASP A 99 17.09 0.12 17.76
N GLU A 100 17.82 -0.45 16.78
CA GLU A 100 19.23 -0.84 16.93
C GLU A 100 20.11 0.33 17.41
N LEU A 101 19.89 1.52 16.84
CA LEU A 101 20.66 2.70 17.19
C LEU A 101 20.31 3.25 18.59
N GLU A 102 19.04 3.16 18.99
CA GLU A 102 18.58 3.52 20.34
C GLU A 102 19.29 2.65 21.39
N TRP A 103 19.32 1.33 21.19
CA TRP A 103 20.04 0.40 22.06
C TRP A 103 21.55 0.71 22.14
N GLU A 104 22.19 1.04 21.01
CA GLU A 104 23.63 1.39 20.99
C GLU A 104 23.91 2.67 21.80
N ILE A 105 23.02 3.66 21.74
CA ILE A 105 23.14 4.89 22.50
C ILE A 105 23.00 4.59 23.99
N GLU A 106 21.98 3.84 24.40
CA GLU A 106 21.74 3.47 25.79
C GLU A 106 22.95 2.72 26.39
N GLU A 107 23.47 1.71 25.69
CA GLU A 107 24.64 0.93 26.12
C GLU A 107 25.87 1.83 26.33
N LYS A 108 26.14 2.74 25.37
CA LYS A 108 27.28 3.66 25.46
C LYS A 108 27.13 4.68 26.60
N GLU A 109 25.92 5.14 26.87
CA GLU A 109 25.64 6.05 27.99
C GLU A 109 25.79 5.34 29.34
N GLU A 110 25.36 4.08 29.46
CA GLU A 110 25.58 3.26 30.65
C GLU A 110 27.07 2.96 30.90
N MET A 111 27.84 2.66 29.85
CA MET A 111 29.29 2.41 29.94
C MET A 111 30.13 3.66 30.23
N SER A 112 29.56 4.85 30.05
CA SER A 112 30.22 6.13 30.33
C SER A 112 30.00 6.64 31.77
N CYS A 113 29.21 5.92 32.58
CA CYS A 113 28.89 6.25 33.98
C CYS A 113 29.88 5.66 34.99
#